data_AF-A0A5K0XC52-F1
#
_entry.id   AF-A0A5K0XC52-F1
#
_cell.length_a   1.000
_cell.length_b   1.000
_cell.length_c   1.000
_cell.angle_alpha   90.00
_cell.angle_beta   90.00
_cell.angle_gamma   90.00
#
_symmetry.space_group_name_H-M   'P 1'
#
loop_
_entity.id
_entity.type
_entity.pdbx_description
1 polymer ?
#
loop_
_entity_poly.entity_id
_entity_poly.type
_entity_poly.pdbx_seq_one_letter_code
_entity_poly.pdbx_strand_id
1 'polypeptide(L)' 'GQAKTLMFVHISPEVDAIGETMSTLKFAERVSTVELGAARINKETGEIRELREQ' A
#
# COMPACT_ATOMS: atom_id res chain seq x y z
N GLY A 1 -3.73 -3.76 9.22
CA GLY A 1 -2.32 -4.12 9.40
C GLY A 1 -1.47 -2.89 9.17
N GLN A 2 -0.37 -2.72 9.89
CA GLN A 2 0.51 -1.56 9.71
C GLN A 2 1.49 -1.81 8.56
N ALA A 3 1.16 -1.31 7.38
CA ALA A 3 2.02 -1.38 6.20
C ALA A 3 1.80 -0.16 5.31
N LYS A 4 2.86 0.28 4.62
CA LYS A 4 2.73 1.21 3.50
C LYS A 4 2.56 0.37 2.24
N THR A 5 1.43 0.51 1.56
CA THR A 5 1.12 -0.27 0.36
C THR A 5 1.22 0.60 -0.88
N LEU A 6 1.91 0.09 -1.89
CA LEU A 6 1.98 0.65 -3.22
C LEU A 6 1.62 -0.46 -4.21
N MET A 7 0.70 -0.19 -5.12
CA MET A 7 0.29 -1.14 -6.15
C MET A 7 0.60 -0.56 -7.52
N PHE A 8 1.32 -1.33 -8.34
CA PHE A 8 1.50 -1.03 -9.77
C PHE A 8 0.54 -1.87 -10.58
N VAL A 9 -0.11 -1.25 -11.55
CA VAL A 9 -1.06 -1.88 -12.45
C VAL A 9 -0.50 -1.80 -13.86
N HIS A 10 -0.25 -2.95 -14.47
CA HIS A 10 0.17 -3.05 -15.87
C HIS A 10 -1.03 -3.48 -16.72
N ILE A 11 -1.31 -2.74 -17.79
CA ILE A 11 -2.43 -2.99 -18.70
C ILE A 11 -1.93 -3.02 -20.14
N SER A 12 -2.58 -3.83 -20.98
CA SER A 12 -2.34 -3.86 -22.42
C SER A 12 -3.24 -2.81 -23.11
N PRO A 13 -2.72 -2.02 -24.07
CA PRO A 13 -3.54 -1.06 -24.82
C PRO A 13 -4.37 -1.72 -25.94
N GLU A 14 -4.30 -3.04 -26.10
CA GLU A 14 -5.00 -3.78 -27.16
C GLU A 14 -6.51 -3.82 -26.93
N VAL A 15 -7.28 -3.70 -28.03
CA VAL A 15 -8.75 -3.67 -27.99
C VAL A 15 -9.32 -4.99 -27.45
N ASP A 16 -8.67 -6.11 -27.78
CA ASP A 16 -9.07 -7.45 -27.33
C ASP A 16 -8.86 -7.63 -25.82
N ALA A 17 -7.97 -6.84 -25.22
CA ALA A 17 -7.65 -6.85 -23.78
C ALA A 17 -8.50 -5.89 -22.94
N ILE A 18 -9.50 -5.20 -23.53
CA ILE A 18 -10.34 -4.22 -22.82
C ILE A 18 -11.09 -4.86 -21.64
N GLY A 19 -11.57 -6.10 -21.79
CA GLY A 19 -12.28 -6.80 -20.71
C GLY A 19 -11.40 -7.07 -19.48
N GLU A 20 -10.16 -7.48 -19.72
CA GLU A 20 -9.15 -7.72 -18.68
C GLU A 20 -8.67 -6.41 -18.06
N THR A 21 -8.46 -5.38 -18.90
CA THR A 21 -8.08 -4.02 -18.47
C THR A 21 -9.13 -3.43 -17.55
N MET A 22 -10.42 -3.54 -17.91
CA MET A 22 -11.52 -3.07 -17.07
C MET A 22 -11.59 -3.81 -15.73
N SER A 23 -11.37 -5.12 -15.73
CA SER A 23 -11.36 -5.92 -14.50
C SER A 23 -10.20 -5.52 -13.58
N THR A 24 -9.03 -5.27 -14.16
CA THR A 24 -7.82 -4.83 -13.45
C THR A 24 -8.01 -3.44 -12.84
N LEU A 25 -8.58 -2.49 -13.59
CA LEU A 25 -8.85 -1.14 -13.11
C LEU A 25 -9.89 -1.15 -11.96
N LYS A 26 -10.97 -1.92 -12.08
CA LYS A 26 -11.96 -2.07 -11.00
C LYS A 26 -11.38 -2.69 -9.74
N PHE A 27 -10.42 -3.60 -9.88
CA PHE A 27 -9.71 -4.16 -8.74
C PHE A 27 -8.81 -3.11 -8.08
N ALA A 28 -8.05 -2.36 -8.88
CA ALA A 28 -7.18 -1.29 -8.39
C ALA A 28 -7.96 -0.18 -7.68
N GLU A 29 -9.14 0.19 -8.21
CA GLU A 29 -10.06 1.14 -7.56
C GLU A 29 -10.46 0.64 -6.16
N ARG A 30 -10.90 -0.61 -6.03
CA ARG A 30 -11.23 -1.19 -4.72
C ARG A 30 -10.03 -1.20 -3.78
N VAL A 31 -8.84 -1.56 -4.27
CA VAL A 31 -7.60 -1.57 -3.47
C VAL A 31 -7.20 -0.17 -3.02
N SER A 32 -7.45 0.88 -3.83
CA SER A 32 -7.18 2.27 -3.45
C SER A 32 -8.02 2.73 -2.26
N THR A 33 -9.23 2.18 -2.10
CA THR A 33 -10.13 2.47 -0.97
C THR A 33 -9.84 1.62 0.27
N VAL A 34 -8.88 0.69 0.21
CA VAL A 34 -8.52 -0.13 1.36
C VAL A 34 -7.75 0.73 2.36
N GLU A 35 -8.43 1.12 3.44
CA GLU A 35 -7.79 1.75 4.59
C GLU A 35 -7.03 0.69 5.41
N LEU A 36 -5.71 0.65 5.20
CA LEU A 36 -4.80 0.03 6.16
C LEU A 36 -4.74 1.00 7.35
N GLY A 37 -5.56 0.73 8.37
CA GLY A 37 -5.73 1.62 9.54
C GLY A 37 -4.41 2.23 10.04
N ALA A 38 -4.49 3.50 10.49
CA ALA A 38 -3.37 4.40 10.77
C ALA A 38 -1.99 3.73 10.87
N ALA A 39 -1.16 3.92 9.84
CA ALA A 39 0.24 3.54 9.87
C ALA A 39 0.95 4.32 10.98
N ARG A 40 1.06 3.74 12.18
CA ARG A 40 1.89 4.32 13.24
C ARG A 40 3.34 4.24 12.79
N ILE A 41 4.02 5.38 12.83
CA ILE A 41 5.47 5.44 12.62
C ILE A 41 6.09 4.63 13.77
N ASN A 42 6.75 3.52 13.44
CA ASN A 42 7.52 2.78 14.42
C ASN A 42 8.84 3.55 14.66
N LYS A 43 8.78 4.59 15.49
CA LYS A 43 9.92 5.45 15.88
C LYS A 43 10.57 4.94 17.18
N GLU A 44 10.66 3.63 17.36
CA GLU A 44 11.25 3.01 18.56
C GLU A 44 12.78 2.91 18.46
N THR A 45 13.45 4.04 18.18
CA THR A 45 14.94 4.07 18.08
C THR A 45 15.59 5.27 18.75
N GLY A 46 14.80 6.19 19.33
CA GLY A 46 15.32 7.32 20.11
C GLY A 46 15.35 7.07 21.62
N GLU A 47 14.23 6.63 22.20
CA GLU A 47 14.06 6.57 23.66
C GLU A 47 14.86 5.45 24.35
N ILE A 48 15.17 4.35 23.65
CA ILE A 48 15.93 3.24 24.24
C ILE A 48 17.41 3.61 24.49
N ARG A 49 17.94 4.63 23.80
CA ARG A 49 19.35 5.04 23.99
C ARG A 49 19.58 5.87 25.24
N GLU A 50 18.55 6.55 25.76
CA GLU A 50 18.63 7.35 27.00
C GLU A 50 18.37 6.52 28.27
N LEU A 51 17.65 5.39 28.16
CA LEU A 51 17.37 4.48 29.29
C LEU A 51 18.54 3.53 29.64
N ARG A 52 19.64 3.54 28.89
CA ARG A 52 20.84 2.74 29.18
C ARG A 52 21.97 3.52 29.86
N GLU A 53 21.80 4.82 30.11
CA GLU A 53 22.77 5.70 30.77
C GLU A 53 22.32 6.17 32.18
N GLN A 54 21.32 5.51 32.79
CA GLN A 54 21.03 5.64 34.23
C GLN A 54 21.39 4.36 34.99
#